data_AF-T1A1A5-F1
#
_entry.id   AF-T1A1A5-F1
#
_cell.length_a   1.000
_cell.length_b   1.000
_cell.length_c   1.000
_cell.angle_alpha   90.00
_cell.angle_beta   90.00
_cell.angle_gamma   90.00
#
_symmetry.space_group_name_H-M   'P 1'
#
loop_
_entity.id
_entity.type
_entity.pdbx_description
1 polymer ?
#
loop_
_entity_poly.entity_id
_entity_poly.type
_entity_poly.pdbx_seq_one_letter_code
_entity_poly.pdbx_strand_id
1 'polypeptide(L)'
;PLSIYTVSYWSRTVIIPLLVIYHYKPVTQIPPGHGVDELFLKPMEEVHFGYSWDKKLLSWKNVFFVLDYFIQHWNRHPPGFLRKKALAKAVEWLIPRMKGEGGLGAIYPAMANSVIALRLSGYGDDHPLLKRAIASIDDLVFARDNIQSVQPCHSPIWDTALSLGALFEAGVSPDHPAVSRSLEWFRRKEVKTLGDWSVQW
;
A
#
# COMPACT_ATOMS: atom_id res chain seq x y z
N PRO A 1 -11.24 -19.16 -4.87
CA PRO A 1 -11.81 -18.47 -3.68
C PRO A 1 -10.70 -18.08 -2.68
N LEU A 2 -10.73 -16.86 -2.12
CA LEU A 2 -9.73 -16.29 -1.19
C LEU A 2 -8.30 -16.14 -1.73
N SER A 3 -8.14 -16.06 -3.06
CA SER A 3 -6.86 -15.71 -3.67
C SER A 3 -6.60 -14.22 -3.52
N ILE A 4 -5.34 -13.79 -3.38
CA ILE A 4 -4.99 -12.36 -3.38
C ILE A 4 -5.42 -11.67 -4.68
N TYR A 5 -5.61 -12.42 -5.76
CA TYR A 5 -6.04 -11.91 -7.07
C TYR A 5 -7.55 -11.65 -7.14
N THR A 6 -8.36 -12.12 -6.18
CA THR A 6 -9.78 -11.74 -6.10
C THR A 6 -10.00 -10.40 -5.38
N VAL A 7 -8.93 -9.79 -4.87
CA VAL A 7 -8.94 -8.49 -4.20
C VAL A 7 -8.43 -7.43 -5.18
N SER A 8 -8.97 -6.19 -5.09
CA SER A 8 -8.52 -5.06 -5.92
C SER A 8 -7.01 -4.83 -5.81
N TYR A 9 -6.40 -4.30 -6.87
CA TYR A 9 -4.94 -4.14 -6.92
C TYR A 9 -4.40 -3.25 -5.80
N TRP A 10 -5.09 -2.15 -5.48
CA TRP A 10 -4.66 -1.20 -4.43
C TRP A 10 -4.68 -1.88 -3.06
N SER A 11 -5.69 -2.71 -2.78
CA SER A 11 -5.77 -3.44 -1.52
C SER A 11 -4.72 -4.54 -1.48
N ARG A 12 -4.52 -5.28 -2.58
CA ARG A 12 -3.50 -6.32 -2.67
C ARG A 12 -2.09 -5.78 -2.42
N THR A 13 -1.73 -4.65 -3.03
CA THR A 13 -0.41 -4.01 -2.87
C THR A 13 -0.16 -3.50 -1.45
N VAL A 14 -1.22 -3.19 -0.68
CA VAL A 14 -1.12 -2.82 0.75
C VAL A 14 -1.09 -4.06 1.66
N ILE A 15 -1.94 -5.05 1.39
CA ILE A 15 -2.09 -6.25 2.22
C ILE A 15 -0.79 -7.06 2.26
N ILE A 16 -0.12 -7.28 1.12
CA ILE A 16 1.07 -8.14 1.08
C ILE A 16 2.21 -7.65 2.00
N PRO A 17 2.67 -6.38 1.94
CA PRO A 17 3.68 -5.91 2.89
C PRO A 17 3.17 -5.87 4.33
N LEU A 18 1.87 -5.59 4.57
CA LEU A 18 1.29 -5.70 5.91
C LEU A 18 1.34 -7.12 6.47
N LEU A 19 1.16 -8.16 5.64
CA LEU A 19 1.30 -9.55 6.08
C LEU A 19 2.75 -9.88 6.51
N VAL A 20 3.74 -9.29 5.85
CA VAL A 20 5.14 -9.37 6.27
C VAL A 20 5.32 -8.67 7.62
N ILE A 21 4.86 -7.43 7.75
CA ILE A 21 4.96 -6.68 9.02
C ILE A 21 4.25 -7.42 10.15
N TYR A 22 3.06 -7.96 9.88
CA TYR A 22 2.26 -8.73 10.85
C TYR A 22 2.91 -10.06 11.25
N HIS A 23 3.77 -10.63 10.40
CA HIS A 23 4.55 -11.81 10.77
C HIS A 23 5.60 -11.47 11.85
N TYR A 24 6.32 -10.35 11.69
CA TYR A 24 7.38 -9.94 12.61
C TYR A 24 6.87 -9.20 13.85
N LYS A 25 5.74 -8.49 13.74
CA LYS A 25 5.16 -7.63 14.79
C LYS A 25 6.22 -6.73 15.44
N PRO A 26 6.98 -5.94 14.65
CA PRO A 26 8.05 -5.13 15.20
C PRO A 26 7.50 -4.12 16.20
N VAL A 27 8.23 -3.91 17.30
CA VAL A 27 7.93 -2.89 18.30
C VAL A 27 9.10 -1.92 18.32
N THR A 28 8.79 -0.62 18.16
CA THR A 28 9.79 0.45 18.27
C THR A 28 9.65 1.10 19.63
N GLN A 29 10.71 1.08 20.43
CA GLN A 29 10.76 1.80 21.69
C GLN A 29 10.88 3.29 21.40
N ILE A 30 10.02 4.10 22.02
CA ILE A 30 9.99 5.56 21.88
C ILE A 30 10.55 6.20 23.15
N PRO A 31 11.18 7.39 23.07
CA PRO A 31 11.68 8.08 24.25
C PRO A 31 10.55 8.40 25.25
N PRO A 32 10.86 8.51 26.55
CA PRO A 32 9.90 8.99 27.54
C PRO A 32 9.25 10.31 27.11
N GLY A 33 7.95 10.44 27.33
CA GLY A 33 7.17 11.63 26.94
C GLY A 33 6.79 11.73 25.46
N HIS A 34 7.21 10.78 24.61
CA HIS A 34 6.76 10.67 23.20
C HIS A 34 5.66 9.62 23.00
N GLY A 35 5.07 9.16 24.10
CA GLY A 35 3.89 8.29 24.11
C GLY A 35 2.65 9.01 23.57
N VAL A 36 1.53 8.28 23.54
CA VAL A 36 0.24 8.79 23.05
C VAL A 36 -0.87 8.47 24.05
N ASP A 37 -0.55 8.47 25.34
CA ASP A 37 -1.48 8.14 26.43
C ASP A 37 -2.67 9.11 26.47
N GLU A 38 -2.46 10.34 26.02
CA GLU A 38 -3.49 11.39 25.88
C GLU A 38 -4.57 11.07 24.83
N LEU A 39 -4.33 10.10 23.93
CA LEU A 39 -5.35 9.63 22.99
C LEU A 39 -6.39 8.72 23.65
N PHE A 40 -6.15 8.27 24.90
CA PHE A 40 -7.03 7.36 25.62
C PHE A 40 -7.79 8.08 26.73
N LEU A 41 -9.10 7.84 26.80
CA LEU A 41 -9.96 8.38 27.87
C LEU A 41 -9.75 7.70 29.23
N LYS A 42 -9.00 6.60 29.24
CA LYS A 42 -8.70 5.76 30.40
C LYS A 42 -7.24 5.32 30.31
N PRO A 43 -6.61 4.95 31.44
CA PRO A 43 -5.29 4.32 31.43
C PRO A 43 -5.23 3.16 30.43
N MET A 44 -4.12 3.01 29.70
CA MET A 44 -3.99 2.04 28.61
C MET A 44 -4.28 0.59 29.07
N GLU A 45 -4.00 0.28 30.33
CA GLU A 45 -4.26 -1.01 30.97
C GLU A 45 -5.76 -1.35 31.06
N GLU A 46 -6.63 -0.33 31.06
CA GLU A 46 -8.09 -0.47 31.12
C GLU A 46 -8.75 -0.41 29.73
N VAL A 47 -7.97 -0.13 28.67
CA VAL A 47 -8.51 0.00 27.32
C VAL A 47 -8.77 -1.37 26.72
N HIS A 48 -10.05 -1.65 26.48
CA HIS A 48 -10.46 -2.86 25.76
C HIS A 48 -10.49 -2.63 24.25
N PHE A 49 -9.49 -3.17 23.54
CA PHE A 49 -9.40 -3.11 22.07
C PHE A 49 -10.30 -4.14 21.35
N GLY A 50 -11.11 -4.91 22.09
CA GLY A 50 -12.00 -5.91 21.53
C GLY A 50 -13.23 -5.30 20.86
N TYR A 51 -13.68 -5.91 19.76
CA TYR A 51 -14.92 -5.50 19.09
C TYR A 51 -16.16 -5.96 19.87
N SER A 52 -17.17 -5.10 19.95
CA SER A 52 -18.47 -5.46 20.55
C SER A 52 -19.27 -6.39 19.65
N TRP A 53 -19.75 -7.51 20.21
CA TRP A 53 -20.64 -8.46 19.53
C TRP A 53 -21.95 -7.80 19.09
N ASP A 54 -22.57 -8.34 18.04
CA ASP A 54 -23.94 -7.98 17.69
C ASP A 54 -24.91 -8.51 18.77
N LYS A 55 -25.97 -7.75 19.05
CA LYS A 55 -27.06 -8.16 19.95
C LYS A 55 -27.76 -9.42 19.44
N LYS A 56 -27.83 -9.61 18.12
CA LYS A 56 -28.37 -10.84 17.52
C LYS A 56 -27.29 -11.92 17.49
N LEU A 57 -27.56 -13.07 18.11
CA LEU A 57 -26.63 -14.21 18.17
C LEU A 57 -26.18 -14.66 16.77
N LEU A 58 -27.13 -14.87 15.85
CA LEU A 58 -26.87 -15.21 14.46
C LEU A 58 -26.85 -13.94 13.60
N SER A 59 -25.67 -13.37 13.44
CA SER A 59 -25.39 -12.29 12.50
C SER A 59 -24.13 -12.61 11.71
N TRP A 60 -24.03 -12.12 10.47
CA TRP A 60 -22.79 -12.23 9.69
C TRP A 60 -21.60 -11.68 10.47
N LYS A 61 -21.78 -10.56 11.20
CA LYS A 61 -20.77 -9.98 12.08
C LYS A 61 -20.24 -10.98 13.12
N ASN A 62 -21.13 -11.63 13.85
CA ASN A 62 -20.74 -12.61 14.87
C ASN A 62 -20.09 -13.85 14.25
N VAL A 63 -20.56 -14.31 13.08
CA VAL A 63 -19.92 -15.40 12.34
C VAL A 63 -18.48 -15.02 11.94
N PHE A 64 -18.28 -13.81 11.42
CA PHE A 64 -16.93 -13.30 11.11
C PHE A 64 -16.05 -13.21 12.35
N PHE A 65 -16.56 -12.80 13.51
CA PHE A 65 -15.79 -12.75 14.75
C PHE A 65 -15.38 -14.13 15.24
N VAL A 66 -16.27 -15.11 15.16
CA VAL A 66 -15.94 -16.51 15.49
C VAL A 66 -14.86 -17.03 14.56
N LEU A 67 -15.01 -16.81 13.25
CA LEU A 67 -14.00 -17.22 12.27
C LEU A 67 -12.64 -16.54 12.51
N ASP A 68 -12.64 -15.22 12.72
CA ASP A 68 -11.41 -14.47 13.03
C ASP A 68 -10.77 -15.00 14.31
N TYR A 69 -11.54 -15.25 15.38
CA TYR A 69 -11.02 -15.82 16.61
C TYR A 69 -10.28 -17.15 16.38
N PHE A 70 -10.86 -18.08 15.62
CA PHE A 70 -10.22 -19.35 15.30
C PHE A 70 -8.97 -19.17 14.42
N ILE A 71 -9.03 -18.27 13.43
CA ILE A 71 -7.88 -17.95 12.57
C ILE A 71 -6.75 -17.34 13.41
N GLN A 72 -7.05 -16.41 14.31
CA GLN A 72 -6.06 -15.80 15.20
C GLN A 72 -5.46 -16.82 16.16
N HIS A 73 -6.27 -17.75 16.69
CA HIS A 73 -5.78 -18.83 17.52
C HIS A 73 -4.82 -19.75 16.75
N TRP A 74 -5.19 -20.16 15.54
CA TRP A 74 -4.30 -20.91 14.64
C TRP A 74 -3.01 -20.12 14.33
N ASN A 75 -3.14 -18.81 14.12
CA ASN A 75 -2.04 -17.92 13.81
C ASN A 75 -1.05 -17.73 14.98
N ARG A 76 -1.40 -18.10 16.22
CA ARG A 76 -0.45 -18.13 17.35
C ARG A 76 0.56 -19.26 17.24
N HIS A 77 0.17 -20.40 16.69
CA HIS A 77 1.01 -21.60 16.58
C HIS A 77 0.97 -22.22 15.18
N PRO A 78 1.31 -21.47 14.11
CA PRO A 78 1.36 -22.01 12.76
C PRO A 78 2.54 -22.99 12.64
N PRO A 79 2.42 -24.05 11.82
CA PRO A 79 3.60 -24.84 11.46
C PRO A 79 4.70 -23.95 10.87
N GLY A 80 5.88 -23.95 11.48
CA GLY A 80 6.95 -22.99 11.16
C GLY A 80 7.38 -23.00 9.67
N PHE A 81 7.36 -24.18 9.04
CA PHE A 81 7.67 -24.32 7.61
C PHE A 81 6.63 -23.64 6.71
N LEU A 82 5.33 -23.69 7.07
CA LEU A 82 4.27 -23.00 6.34
C LEU A 82 4.43 -21.49 6.49
N ARG A 83 4.76 -21.01 7.70
CA ARG A 83 5.00 -19.59 7.94
C ARG A 83 6.18 -19.07 7.13
N LYS A 84 7.31 -19.79 7.12
CA LYS A 84 8.49 -19.44 6.33
C LYS A 84 8.19 -19.43 4.83
N LYS A 85 7.43 -20.42 4.34
CA LYS A 85 7.01 -20.49 2.93
C LYS A 85 6.07 -19.34 2.55
N ALA A 86 5.11 -19.00 3.41
CA ALA A 86 4.19 -17.88 3.20
C ALA A 86 4.93 -16.54 3.17
N LEU A 87 5.86 -16.31 4.10
CA LEU A 87 6.72 -15.13 4.12
C LEU A 87 7.55 -15.03 2.84
N ALA A 88 8.21 -16.12 2.43
CA ALA A 88 8.99 -16.14 1.19
C ALA A 88 8.11 -15.79 -0.04
N LYS A 89 6.90 -16.35 -0.11
CA LYS A 89 5.94 -16.05 -1.19
C LYS A 89 5.48 -14.59 -1.19
N ALA A 90 5.29 -13.98 -0.03
CA ALA A 90 4.94 -12.56 0.08
C ALA A 90 6.07 -11.66 -0.46
N VAL A 91 7.32 -11.96 -0.09
CA VAL A 91 8.51 -11.23 -0.55
C VAL A 91 8.76 -11.45 -2.05
N GLU A 92 8.64 -12.70 -2.54
CA GLU A 92 8.71 -13.04 -3.97
C GLU A 92 7.64 -12.32 -4.79
N TRP A 93 6.45 -12.09 -4.22
CA TRP A 93 5.39 -11.35 -4.89
C TRP A 93 5.68 -9.85 -4.93
N LEU A 94 6.21 -9.28 -3.84
CA LEU A 94 6.46 -7.86 -3.65
C LEU A 94 7.58 -7.33 -4.54
N ILE A 95 8.75 -7.98 -4.55
CA ILE A 95 9.97 -7.45 -5.19
C ILE A 95 9.79 -7.19 -6.70
N PRO A 96 9.24 -8.11 -7.51
CA PRO A 96 9.08 -7.86 -8.95
C PRO A 96 8.18 -6.67 -9.27
N ARG A 97 7.22 -6.35 -8.39
CA ARG A 97 6.24 -5.26 -8.56
C ARG A 97 6.74 -3.90 -8.07
N MET A 98 7.92 -3.88 -7.45
CA MET A 98 8.61 -2.64 -7.06
C MET A 98 9.62 -2.19 -8.11
N LYS A 99 9.81 -2.97 -9.19
CA LYS A 99 10.74 -2.62 -10.26
C LYS A 99 10.25 -1.37 -11.01
N GLY A 100 11.19 -0.50 -11.35
CA GLY A 100 10.93 0.72 -12.10
C GLY A 100 10.70 1.94 -11.20
N GLU A 101 9.86 2.84 -11.68
CA GLU A 101 9.55 4.11 -11.02
C GLU A 101 8.14 4.10 -10.42
N GLY A 102 7.91 4.93 -9.40
CA GLY A 102 6.59 5.13 -8.80
C GLY A 102 6.23 4.19 -7.65
N GLY A 103 7.14 3.32 -7.20
CA GLY A 103 6.94 2.51 -5.99
C GLY A 103 5.84 1.44 -6.10
N LEU A 104 5.67 0.66 -5.03
CA LEU A 104 4.65 -0.41 -5.02
C LEU A 104 3.24 0.19 -5.12
N GLY A 105 2.52 -0.14 -6.19
CA GLY A 105 1.12 0.25 -6.36
C GLY A 105 0.86 1.75 -6.58
N ALA A 106 1.91 2.58 -6.67
CA ALA A 106 1.81 4.03 -6.85
C ALA A 106 0.96 4.76 -5.78
N ILE A 107 0.88 4.22 -4.57
CA ILE A 107 0.14 4.81 -3.44
C ILE A 107 0.97 4.79 -2.15
N TYR A 108 0.90 5.87 -1.37
CA TYR A 108 1.70 6.05 -0.16
C TYR A 108 1.66 4.86 0.82
N PRO A 109 0.48 4.30 1.20
CA PRO A 109 0.45 3.21 2.19
C PRO A 109 1.19 1.95 1.72
N ALA A 110 1.08 1.60 0.44
CA ALA A 110 1.77 0.43 -0.11
C ALA A 110 3.30 0.67 -0.15
N MET A 111 3.75 1.87 -0.52
CA MET A 111 5.16 2.23 -0.52
C MET A 111 5.75 2.20 0.89
N ALA A 112 5.14 2.90 1.85
CA ALA A 112 5.61 2.94 3.24
C ALA A 112 5.68 1.52 3.86
N ASN A 113 4.62 0.72 3.68
CA ASN A 113 4.62 -0.65 4.17
C ASN A 113 5.68 -1.51 3.48
N SER A 114 5.96 -1.30 2.18
CA SER A 114 7.00 -2.04 1.47
C SER A 114 8.41 -1.77 2.01
N VAL A 115 8.72 -0.52 2.40
CA VAL A 115 10.00 -0.16 3.03
C VAL A 115 10.19 -0.92 4.35
N ILE A 116 9.16 -0.92 5.21
CA ILE A 116 9.19 -1.64 6.49
C ILE A 116 9.32 -3.15 6.24
N ALA A 117 8.54 -3.70 5.31
CA ALA A 117 8.57 -5.12 4.97
C ALA A 117 9.94 -5.57 4.43
N LEU A 118 10.60 -4.74 3.61
CA LEU A 118 11.94 -5.01 3.09
C LEU A 118 12.98 -5.03 4.22
N ARG A 119 12.98 -4.03 5.12
CA ARG A 119 13.89 -4.00 6.27
C ARG A 119 13.73 -5.25 7.15
N LEU A 120 12.49 -5.62 7.47
CA LEU A 120 12.20 -6.82 8.26
C LEU A 120 12.61 -8.11 7.55
N SER A 121 12.63 -8.11 6.22
CA SER A 121 13.08 -9.23 5.39
C SER A 121 14.61 -9.29 5.22
N GLY A 122 15.36 -8.42 5.91
CA GLY A 122 16.83 -8.44 5.94
C GLY A 122 17.51 -7.57 4.88
N TYR A 123 16.79 -6.70 4.18
CA TYR A 123 17.39 -5.75 3.25
C TYR A 123 18.03 -4.60 4.04
N GLY A 124 19.35 -4.47 3.94
CA GLY A 124 20.09 -3.37 4.58
C GLY A 124 19.82 -2.02 3.92
N ASP A 125 20.07 -0.93 4.66
CA ASP A 125 19.80 0.45 4.21
C ASP A 125 20.52 0.85 2.92
N ASP A 126 21.67 0.23 2.64
CA ASP A 126 22.42 0.46 1.41
C ASP A 126 21.93 -0.34 0.19
N HIS A 127 21.00 -1.27 0.39
CA HIS A 127 20.51 -2.12 -0.69
C HIS A 127 19.76 -1.28 -1.75
N PRO A 128 20.09 -1.42 -3.06
CA PRO A 128 19.52 -0.58 -4.11
C PRO A 128 17.98 -0.59 -4.15
N LEU A 129 17.36 -1.76 -3.91
CA LEU A 129 15.89 -1.88 -3.83
C LEU A 129 15.29 -1.03 -2.70
N LEU A 130 15.92 -1.01 -1.52
CA LEU A 130 15.41 -0.25 -0.37
C LEU A 130 15.59 1.25 -0.60
N LYS A 131 16.74 1.67 -1.14
CA LYS A 131 16.97 3.06 -1.56
C LYS A 131 15.93 3.53 -2.58
N ARG A 132 15.62 2.71 -3.59
CA ARG A 132 14.57 3.07 -4.56
C ARG A 132 13.18 3.14 -3.94
N ALA A 133 12.85 2.23 -3.01
CA ALA A 133 11.58 2.24 -2.30
C ALA A 133 11.40 3.52 -1.47
N ILE A 134 12.44 3.95 -0.76
CA ILE A 134 12.44 5.22 -0.02
C ILE A 134 12.31 6.39 -0.99
N ALA A 135 13.10 6.42 -2.06
CA ALA A 135 13.02 7.48 -3.07
C ALA A 135 11.61 7.60 -3.69
N SER A 136 10.87 6.49 -3.83
CA SER A 136 9.48 6.56 -4.33
C SER A 136 8.49 7.24 -3.37
N ILE A 137 8.80 7.26 -2.07
CA ILE A 137 8.05 8.03 -1.07
C ILE A 137 8.46 9.50 -1.16
N ASP A 138 9.76 9.78 -1.32
CA ASP A 138 10.27 11.15 -1.51
C ASP A 138 9.66 11.80 -2.76
N ASP A 139 9.44 11.02 -3.82
CA ASP A 139 8.76 11.47 -5.05
C ASP A 139 7.33 12.00 -4.75
N LEU A 140 6.67 11.61 -3.64
CA LEU A 140 5.34 12.08 -3.23
C LEU A 140 5.38 13.35 -2.37
N VAL A 141 6.56 13.72 -1.86
CA VAL A 141 6.73 14.90 -1.01
C VAL A 141 6.68 16.15 -1.88
N PHE A 142 5.85 17.12 -1.47
CA PHE A 142 5.81 18.44 -2.09
C PHE A 142 5.81 19.51 -1.00
N ALA A 143 6.43 20.64 -1.34
CA ALA A 143 6.45 21.82 -0.49
C ALA A 143 5.58 22.90 -1.13
N ARG A 144 4.76 23.55 -0.30
CA ARG A 144 4.02 24.75 -0.68
C ARG A 144 4.10 25.73 0.48
N ASP A 145 4.55 26.95 0.18
CA ASP A 145 4.80 27.99 1.17
C ASP A 145 5.74 27.47 2.27
N ASN A 146 5.27 27.38 3.52
CA ASN A 146 6.00 26.85 4.68
C ASN A 146 5.52 25.45 5.13
N ILE A 147 4.80 24.73 4.27
CA ILE A 147 4.24 23.40 4.58
C ILE A 147 4.84 22.35 3.66
N GLN A 148 5.33 21.25 4.25
CA GLN A 148 5.64 20.02 3.53
C GLN A 148 4.51 19.02 3.72
N SER A 149 4.08 18.43 2.59
CA SER A 149 2.98 17.48 2.55
C SER A 149 3.38 16.28 1.70
N VAL A 150 2.76 15.12 1.99
CA VAL A 150 2.95 13.90 1.21
C VAL A 150 1.65 13.63 0.45
N GLN A 151 1.73 13.54 -0.87
CA GLN A 151 0.58 13.18 -1.70
C GLN A 151 0.22 11.71 -1.49
N PRO A 152 -1.07 11.34 -1.49
CA PRO A 152 -1.46 9.94 -1.41
C PRO A 152 -1.04 9.16 -2.66
N CYS A 153 -1.07 9.81 -3.83
CA CYS A 153 -0.64 9.31 -5.13
C CYS A 153 -0.43 10.47 -6.12
N HIS A 154 0.18 10.18 -7.27
CA HIS A 154 0.35 11.10 -8.39
C HIS A 154 -0.72 10.88 -9.46
N SER A 155 -1.29 11.95 -10.02
CA SER A 155 -2.34 11.90 -11.04
C SER A 155 -1.97 12.43 -12.45
N PRO A 156 -0.70 12.45 -12.92
CA PRO A 156 -0.32 13.20 -14.13
C PRO A 156 -1.00 12.67 -15.41
N ILE A 157 -1.25 11.37 -15.50
CA ILE A 157 -1.96 10.76 -16.64
C ILE A 157 -3.41 11.27 -16.69
N TRP A 158 -4.07 11.26 -15.53
CA TRP A 158 -5.45 11.69 -15.37
C TRP A 158 -5.60 13.19 -15.64
N ASP A 159 -4.76 14.02 -15.01
CA ASP A 159 -4.83 15.47 -15.12
C ASP A 159 -4.53 15.94 -16.54
N THR A 160 -3.56 15.33 -17.22
CA THR A 160 -3.24 15.64 -18.61
C THR A 160 -4.38 15.27 -19.55
N ALA A 161 -5.04 14.13 -19.31
CA ALA A 161 -6.15 13.67 -20.16
C ALA A 161 -7.38 14.55 -20.02
N LEU A 162 -7.75 14.90 -18.78
CA LEU A 162 -8.87 15.80 -18.51
C LEU A 162 -8.60 17.21 -19.05
N SER A 163 -7.37 17.73 -18.86
CA SER A 163 -6.99 19.03 -19.40
C SER A 163 -7.07 19.05 -20.93
N LEU A 164 -6.63 17.97 -21.59
CA LEU A 164 -6.72 17.85 -23.05
C LEU A 164 -8.18 17.80 -23.52
N GLY A 165 -9.05 17.06 -22.83
CA GLY A 165 -10.49 17.04 -23.11
C GLY A 165 -11.12 18.43 -22.98
N ALA A 166 -10.83 19.14 -21.89
CA ALA A 166 -11.32 20.50 -21.67
C ALA A 166 -10.83 21.50 -22.75
N LEU A 167 -9.59 21.37 -23.23
CA LEU A 167 -9.09 22.19 -24.33
C LEU A 167 -9.88 21.97 -25.62
N PHE A 168 -10.19 20.72 -25.95
CA PHE A 168 -11.00 20.42 -27.13
C PHE A 168 -12.44 20.93 -27.00
N GLU A 169 -13.06 20.78 -25.84
CA GLU A 169 -14.40 21.32 -25.57
C GLU A 169 -14.43 22.86 -25.64
N ALA A 170 -13.33 23.53 -25.28
CA ALA A 170 -13.15 24.97 -25.43
C ALA A 170 -12.85 25.43 -26.87
N GLY A 171 -12.81 24.52 -27.85
CA GLY A 171 -12.57 24.84 -29.26
C GLY A 171 -11.11 25.06 -29.63
N VAL A 172 -10.15 24.63 -28.80
CA VAL A 172 -8.73 24.69 -29.14
C VAL A 172 -8.45 23.76 -30.33
N SER A 173 -7.75 24.29 -31.34
CA SER A 173 -7.40 23.52 -32.54
C SER A 173 -6.60 22.25 -32.20
N PRO A 174 -6.89 21.09 -32.83
CA PRO A 174 -6.07 19.89 -32.74
C PRO A 174 -4.59 20.10 -33.11
N ASP A 175 -4.30 21.09 -33.96
CA ASP A 175 -2.94 21.43 -34.37
C ASP A 175 -2.21 22.32 -33.36
N HIS A 176 -2.87 22.69 -32.26
CA HIS A 176 -2.26 23.52 -31.23
C HIS A 176 -1.05 22.80 -30.62
N PRO A 177 0.11 23.48 -30.42
CA PRO A 177 1.34 22.83 -29.95
C PRO A 177 1.19 22.09 -28.61
N ALA A 178 0.30 22.55 -27.73
CA ALA A 178 0.01 21.87 -26.47
C ALA A 178 -0.62 20.48 -26.66
N VAL A 179 -1.49 20.31 -27.67
CA VAL A 179 -2.12 19.02 -28.01
C VAL A 179 -1.04 18.04 -28.46
N SER A 180 -0.20 18.44 -29.42
CA SER A 180 0.89 17.60 -29.93
C SER A 180 1.86 17.17 -28.82
N ARG A 181 2.26 18.08 -27.92
CA ARG A 181 3.11 17.76 -26.77
C ARG A 181 2.45 16.76 -25.80
N SER A 182 1.16 16.93 -25.51
CA SER A 182 0.42 16.00 -24.63
C SER A 182 0.34 14.60 -25.24
N LEU A 183 0.05 14.50 -26.54
CA LEU A 183 -0.01 13.21 -27.25
C LEU A 183 1.36 12.50 -27.27
N GLU A 184 2.42 13.25 -27.54
CA GLU A 184 3.79 12.72 -27.48
C GLU A 184 4.17 12.28 -26.07
N TRP A 185 3.75 13.03 -25.04
CA TRP A 185 3.94 12.63 -23.65
C TRP A 185 3.19 11.34 -23.32
N PHE A 186 1.93 11.19 -23.73
CA PHE A 186 1.16 9.95 -23.53
C PHE A 186 1.84 8.74 -24.19
N ARG A 187 2.34 8.89 -25.42
CA ARG A 187 3.06 7.81 -26.12
C ARG A 187 4.27 7.31 -25.33
N ARG A 188 5.00 8.20 -24.66
CA ARG A 188 6.14 7.83 -23.80
C ARG A 188 5.72 7.18 -22.49
N LYS A 189 4.47 7.38 -22.06
CA LYS A 189 3.91 6.82 -20.82
C LYS A 189 3.13 5.52 -21.04
N GLU A 190 3.03 5.05 -22.28
CA GLU A 190 2.37 3.79 -22.61
C GLU A 190 3.05 2.60 -21.90
N VAL A 191 2.25 1.84 -21.14
CA VAL A 191 2.72 0.64 -20.44
C VAL A 191 2.72 -0.55 -21.41
N LYS A 192 3.90 -1.06 -21.74
CA LYS A 192 4.10 -2.18 -22.70
C LYS A 192 4.37 -3.53 -22.03
N THR A 193 4.18 -3.59 -20.72
CA THR A 193 4.45 -4.78 -19.90
C THR A 193 3.16 -5.34 -19.32
N LEU A 194 3.11 -6.66 -19.15
CA LEU A 194 2.02 -7.31 -18.44
C LEU A 194 2.06 -6.98 -16.95
N GLY A 195 0.89 -6.67 -16.38
CA GLY A 195 0.70 -6.50 -14.95
C GLY A 195 -0.19 -7.58 -14.37
N ASP A 196 -0.52 -7.47 -13.08
CA ASP A 196 -1.36 -8.45 -12.38
C ASP A 196 -2.74 -8.69 -13.00
N TRP A 197 -3.21 -7.75 -13.82
CA TRP A 197 -4.44 -7.92 -14.57
C TRP A 197 -4.37 -9.20 -15.41
N SER A 198 -3.22 -9.57 -15.97
CA SER A 198 -3.04 -10.76 -16.84
C SER A 198 -3.16 -12.11 -16.13
N VAL A 199 -3.27 -12.14 -14.80
CA VAL A 199 -3.31 -13.39 -14.01
C VAL A 199 -4.70 -14.04 -14.03
N GLN A 200 -5.76 -13.27 -14.30
CA GLN A 200 -7.14 -13.75 -14.33
C GLN A 200 -7.79 -13.61 -15.72
N TRP A 201 -7.00 -13.56 -16.79
CA TRP A 201 -7.51 -13.62 -18.16
C TRP A 201 -7.67 -15.08 -18.62
#